data_AF-A0A351G0B8-F1
#
_entry.id   AF-A0A351G0B8-F1
#
_cell.length_a   1.000
_cell.length_b   1.000
_cell.length_c   1.000
_cell.angle_alpha   90.00
_cell.angle_beta   90.00
_cell.angle_gamma   90.00
#
_symmetry.space_group_name_H-M   'P 1'
#
loop_
_entity.id
_entity.type
_entity.pdbx_description
1 polymer ?
#
loop_
_entity_poly.entity_id
_entity_poly.type
_entity_poly.pdbx_seq_one_letter_code
_entity_poly.pdbx_strand_id
1 'polypeptide(L)' 'LLSKYDFPGDDIPVVRGSALPAYQNPADADANACIGELMDAVDSHIPEPTREDEKPFLMAIEDVFSI' A
#
# COMPACT_ATOMS: atom_id res chain seq x y z
N LEU A 1 -8.13 5.34 -17.09
CA LEU A 1 -6.66 5.55 -17.17
C LEU A 1 -5.94 4.24 -16.89
N LEU A 2 -6.25 3.55 -15.79
CA LEU A 2 -5.67 2.24 -15.44
C LEU A 2 -5.89 1.18 -16.54
N SER A 3 -7.13 1.00 -17.00
CA SER A 3 -7.46 0.06 -18.09
C SER A 3 -6.82 0.41 -19.45
N LYS A 4 -6.33 1.64 -19.63
CA LYS A 4 -5.57 2.04 -20.83
C LYS A 4 -4.13 1.47 -20.81
N TYR A 5 -3.60 1.20 -19.62
CA TYR A 5 -2.26 0.66 -19.40
C TYR A 5 -2.33 -0.80 -18.90
N ASP A 6 -3.37 -1.53 -19.29
CA ASP A 6 -3.54 -2.96 -19.00
C ASP A 6 -3.65 -3.33 -17.50
N PHE A 7 -4.05 -2.37 -16.66
CA PHE A 7 -4.41 -2.64 -15.25
C PHE A 7 -5.93 -2.85 -15.09
N PRO A 8 -6.38 -3.62 -14.07
CA PRO A 8 -7.80 -3.91 -13.83
C PRO A 8 -8.54 -2.70 -13.24
N GLY A 9 -8.71 -1.64 -14.04
CA GLY A 9 -9.21 -0.34 -13.58
C GLY A 9 -10.63 -0.33 -13.00
N ASP A 10 -11.45 -1.32 -13.35
CA ASP A 10 -12.83 -1.46 -12.86
C ASP A 10 -12.92 -2.29 -11.57
N ASP A 11 -11.92 -3.15 -11.30
CA ASP A 11 -11.91 -4.08 -10.16
C ASP A 11 -11.00 -3.60 -9.00
N ILE A 12 -10.20 -2.56 -9.22
CA ILE A 12 -9.30 -2.01 -8.20
C ILE A 12 -10.13 -1.28 -7.12
N PRO A 13 -9.92 -1.59 -5.82
CA PRO A 13 -10.59 -0.89 -4.73
C PRO A 13 -10.17 0.57 -4.67
N VAL A 14 -11.14 1.47 -4.51
CA VAL A 14 -10.91 2.92 -4.37
C VAL A 14 -11.55 3.41 -3.07
N VAL A 15 -10.71 3.63 -2.05
CA VAL A 15 -11.12 4.23 -0.78
C VAL A 15 -11.12 5.76 -0.91
N ARG A 16 -12.22 6.40 -0.53
CA ARG A 16 -12.39 7.86 -0.60
C ARG A 16 -12.27 8.46 0.79
N GLY A 17 -11.25 9.28 1.00
CA GLY A 17 -10.99 9.90 2.30
C GLY A 17 -10.11 11.13 2.20
N SER A 18 -9.61 11.58 3.35
CA SER A 18 -8.71 12.73 3.44
C SER A 18 -7.57 12.44 4.42
N ALA A 19 -6.34 12.50 3.93
CA ALA A 19 -5.15 12.26 4.75
C ALA A 19 -4.85 13.41 5.72
N LEU A 20 -5.30 14.64 5.41
CA LEU A 20 -4.97 15.81 6.21
C LEU A 20 -5.62 15.79 7.61
N PRO A 21 -6.94 15.51 7.76
CA PRO A 21 -7.55 15.34 9.08
C PRO A 21 -6.95 14.20 9.90
N ALA A 22 -6.67 13.06 9.27
CA ALA A 22 -6.01 11.92 9.91
C ALA A 22 -4.64 12.32 10.50
N TYR A 23 -3.85 13.07 9.74
CA TYR A 23 -2.55 13.56 10.20
C TYR A 23 -2.66 14.60 11.32
N GLN A 24 -3.65 15.50 11.26
CA GLN A 24 -3.84 16.56 12.24
C GLN A 24 -4.44 16.07 13.56
N ASN A 25 -5.28 15.03 13.51
CA ASN A 25 -6.01 14.49 14.66
C ASN A 25 -5.82 12.97 14.76
N PRO A 26 -4.61 12.48 15.04
CA PRO A 26 -4.29 11.05 14.98
C PRO A 26 -5.01 10.19 16.03
N ALA A 27 -5.59 10.79 17.08
CA ALA A 27 -6.39 10.09 18.07
C ALA A 27 -7.90 10.01 17.71
N ASP A 28 -8.34 10.73 16.67
CA ASP A 28 -9.72 10.73 16.21
C ASP A 28 -9.97 9.53 15.29
N ALA A 29 -10.84 8.61 15.72
CA ALA A 29 -11.14 7.40 14.97
C ALA A 29 -11.85 7.69 13.63
N ASP A 30 -12.72 8.69 13.58
CA ASP A 30 -13.48 9.03 12.38
C ASP A 30 -12.57 9.68 11.34
N ALA A 31 -11.62 10.51 11.78
CA ALA A 31 -10.61 11.11 10.91
C ALA A 31 -9.68 10.05 10.29
N ASN A 32 -9.39 8.97 11.03
CA ASN A 32 -8.48 7.91 10.60
C ASN A 32 -9.17 6.74 9.87
N ALA A 33 -10.50 6.66 9.91
CA ALA A 33 -11.26 5.52 9.38
C ALA A 33 -10.87 5.19 7.93
N CYS A 34 -10.74 6.21 7.07
CA CYS A 34 -10.35 6.03 5.67
C CYS A 34 -8.94 5.45 5.46
N ILE A 35 -8.01 5.67 6.41
CA ILE A 35 -6.68 5.06 6.36
C ILE A 35 -6.76 3.59 6.77
N GLY A 36 -7.56 3.27 7.79
CA GLY A 36 -7.85 1.88 8.18
C GLY A 36 -8.46 1.09 7.02
N GLU A 37 -9.50 1.62 6.39
CA GLU A 37 -10.14 1.02 5.20
C GLU A 37 -9.16 0.83 4.04
N LEU A 38 -8.21 1.77 3.85
CA LEU A 38 -7.17 1.63 2.84
C LEU A 38 -6.24 0.47 3.15
N MET A 39 -5.83 0.31 4.42
CA MET A 39 -4.98 -0.81 4.84
C MET A 39 -5.69 -2.15 4.69
N ASP A 40 -6.97 -2.23 5.07
CA ASP A 40 -7.78 -3.43 4.88
C ASP A 40 -7.93 -3.79 3.39
N ALA A 41 -8.10 -2.80 2.52
CA ALA A 41 -8.14 -3.00 1.08
C ALA A 41 -6.80 -3.49 0.52
N VAL A 42 -5.67 -3.00 1.04
CA VAL A 42 -4.33 -3.47 0.67
C VAL A 42 -4.17 -4.94 1.06
N ASP A 43 -4.48 -5.30 2.30
CA ASP A 43 -4.30 -6.66 2.82
C ASP A 43 -5.21 -7.68 2.10
N SER A 44 -6.42 -7.27 1.71
CA SER A 44 -7.39 -8.15 1.04
C SER A 44 -7.20 -8.26 -0.47
N HIS A 45 -6.73 -7.21 -1.14
CA HIS A 45 -6.62 -7.16 -2.59
C HIS A 45 -5.23 -7.56 -3.12
N ILE A 46 -4.16 -7.29 -2.36
CA ILE A 46 -2.79 -7.62 -2.76
C ILE A 46 -2.42 -8.98 -2.16
N PRO A 47 -2.21 -10.02 -2.98
CA PRO A 47 -1.81 -11.32 -2.47
C PRO A 47 -0.41 -11.27 -1.85
N GLU A 48 -0.18 -12.04 -0.78
CA GLU A 48 1.15 -12.18 -0.21
C GLU A 48 2.11 -12.75 -1.26
N PRO A 49 3.22 -12.07 -1.59
CA PRO A 49 4.16 -12.57 -2.58
C PRO A 49 4.91 -13.79 -2.05
N THR A 50 5.07 -14.80 -2.89
CA THR A 50 5.86 -15.99 -2.56
C THR A 50 7.32 -15.60 -2.29
N ARG A 51 7.83 -16.00 -1.12
CA ARG A 51 9.25 -15.81 -0.77
C ARG A 51 10.11 -16.86 -1.45
N GLU A 52 11.25 -16.43 -1.98
CA GLU A 52 12.14 -17.24 -2.83
C GLU A 52 13.39 -17.66 -2.05
N ASP A 53 13.18 -18.27 -0.89
CA ASP A 53 14.23 -18.52 0.11
C ASP A 53 15.23 -19.64 -0.28
N GLU A 54 14.93 -20.38 -1.35
CA GLU A 54 15.78 -21.45 -1.88
C GLU A 54 16.76 -20.96 -2.97
N LYS A 55 16.61 -19.72 -3.44
CA LYS A 55 17.49 -19.15 -4.47
C LYS A 55 18.82 -18.68 -3.87
N PRO A 56 19.89 -18.58 -4.68
CA PRO A 56 21.12 -17.94 -4.23
C PRO A 56 20.87 -16.52 -3.72
N PHE A 57 21.61 -16.11 -2.70
CA PHE A 57 21.51 -14.76 -2.14
C PHE A 57 21.70 -13.70 -3.24
N LEU A 58 20.74 -12.79 -3.32
CA LEU A 58 20.74 -11.62 -4.18
C LEU A 58 20.12 -10.47 -3.39
N MET A 59 20.81 -9.35 -3.31
CA MET A 59 20.30 -8.12 -2.69
C MET A 59 20.52 -6.96 -3.65
N ALA A 60 19.45 -6.27 -4.01
CA ALA A 60 19.55 -5.02 -4.76
C ALA A 60 20.01 -3.91 -3.80
N ILE A 61 21.13 -3.24 -4.10
CA ILE A 61 21.60 -2.10 -3.30
C ILE A 61 20.76 -0.88 -3.68
N GLU A 62 20.00 -0.35 -2.72
CA GLU A 62 19.16 0.84 -2.92
C GLU A 62 19.90 2.16 -2.65
N ASP A 63 20.73 2.21 -1.59
CA ASP A 63 21.50 3.40 -1.22
C ASP A 63 22.78 3.02 -0.43
N VAL A 64 23.74 3.94 -0.32
CA VAL A 64 25.01 3.77 0.41
C VAL A 64 25.19 4.88 1.43
N PHE A 65 25.29 4.50 2.71
CA PHE A 65 25.51 5.43 3.81
C PHE A 65 26.96 5.37 4.30
N SER A 66 27.52 6.53 4.66
CA SER A 66 28.73 6.61 5.48
C SER A 66 28.30 6.77 6.93
N ILE A 67 28.70 5.83 7.79
CA ILE A 67 28.31 5.74 9.20
C ILE A 67 29.36 6.42 10.08
#